data_AF-A0AAE4FIP0-F1
#
_entry.id   AF-A0AAE4FIP0-F1
#
_cell.length_a   1.000
_cell.length_b   1.000
_cell.length_c   1.000
_cell.angle_alpha   90.00
_cell.angle_beta   90.00
_cell.angle_gamma   90.00
#
_symmetry.space_group_name_H-M   'P 1'
#
loop_
_entity.id
_entity.type
_entity.pdbx_description
1 polymer ?
#
loop_
_entity_poly.entity_id
_entity_poly.type
_entity_poly.pdbx_seq_one_letter_code
_entity_poly.pdbx_strand_id
1 'polypeptide(L)'
;MRYIVAQYILIVVLIIAIGYFLYLIRNKSEDYLENYYGLSDIIINTDCEDEKSRENIKIILRAIGSSVYEVEKNFNNESKEIKEDKALKKTQQLLKEYKFQGKMNEDTLRYLIRINCALMGELYK
;
A
#
# COMPACT_ATOMS: atom_id res chain seq x y z
N MET A 1 -4.53 56.18 9.67
CA MET A 1 -5.24 55.81 8.42
C MET A 1 -4.41 54.87 7.54
N ARG A 2 -3.32 55.30 6.87
CA ARG A 2 -2.53 54.43 5.96
C ARG A 2 -2.00 53.12 6.57
N TYR A 3 -1.50 53.16 7.80
CA TYR A 3 -1.00 51.96 8.50
C TYR A 3 -2.10 50.95 8.83
N ILE A 4 -3.31 51.43 9.13
CA ILE A 4 -4.47 50.59 9.41
C ILE A 4 -4.87 49.86 8.14
N VAL A 5 -4.94 50.57 7.00
CA VAL A 5 -5.24 49.97 5.69
C VAL A 5 -4.19 48.91 5.31
N ALA A 6 -2.91 49.18 5.53
CA ALA A 6 -1.84 48.21 5.26
C ALA A 6 -1.95 46.95 6.13
N GLN A 7 -2.33 47.07 7.40
CA GLN A 7 -2.57 45.93 8.29
C GLN A 7 -3.73 45.06 7.81
N TYR A 8 -4.84 45.66 7.37
CA TYR A 8 -5.96 44.90 6.82
C TYR A 8 -5.57 44.16 5.53
N ILE A 9 -4.79 44.78 4.65
CA ILE A 9 -4.30 44.10 3.43
C ILE A 9 -3.42 42.91 3.81
N LEU A 10 -2.53 43.06 4.80
CA LEU A 10 -1.68 41.97 5.30
C LEU A 10 -2.49 40.80 5.88
N ILE A 11 -3.55 41.10 6.62
CA ILE A 11 -4.45 40.08 7.17
C ILE A 11 -5.15 39.31 6.05
N VAL A 12 -5.63 40.01 5.02
CA VAL A 12 -6.27 39.37 3.85
C VAL A 12 -5.30 38.46 3.11
N VAL A 13 -4.06 38.92 2.87
CA VAL A 13 -3.01 38.12 2.22
C VAL A 13 -2.66 36.89 3.05
N LEU A 14 -2.59 37.02 4.38
CA LEU A 14 -2.31 35.90 5.28
C LEU A 14 -3.41 34.83 5.22
N ILE A 15 -4.68 35.24 5.20
CA ILE A 15 -5.81 34.30 5.08
C ILE A 15 -5.76 33.54 3.75
N ILE A 16 -5.44 34.23 2.64
CA ILE A 16 -5.28 33.60 1.33
C ILE A 16 -4.11 32.62 1.32
N ALA A 17 -2.97 33.00 1.91
CA ALA A 17 -1.79 32.15 2.02
C ALA A 17 -2.07 30.87 2.84
N ILE A 18 -2.78 31.00 3.96
CA ILE A 18 -3.20 29.85 4.77
C ILE A 18 -4.17 28.96 3.99
N GLY A 19 -5.14 29.53 3.29
CA GLY A 19 -6.07 28.78 2.45
C GLY A 19 -5.36 28.00 1.33
N TYR A 20 -4.39 28.64 0.67
CA TYR A 20 -3.56 28.00 -0.35
C TYR A 20 -2.67 26.89 0.24
N PHE A 21 -2.09 27.13 1.42
CA PHE A 21 -1.28 26.13 2.12
C PHE A 21 -2.11 24.90 2.51
N LEU A 22 -3.33 25.09 3.01
CA LEU A 22 -4.27 24.01 3.30
C LEU A 22 -4.68 23.25 2.04
N TYR A 23 -4.92 23.96 0.93
CA TYR A 23 -5.19 23.33 -0.37
C TYR A 23 -4.03 22.45 -0.84
N LEU A 24 -2.79 22.94 -0.69
CA LEU A 24 -1.58 22.22 -1.08
C LEU A 24 -1.35 20.97 -0.21
N ILE A 25 -1.64 21.05 1.09
CA ILE A 25 -1.64 19.89 1.99
C ILE A 25 -2.71 18.88 1.57
N ARG A 26 -3.92 19.32 1.23
CA ARG A 26 -5.01 18.42 0.80
C ARG A 26 -4.63 17.64 -0.47
N ASN A 27 -4.11 18.32 -1.49
CA ASN A 27 -3.69 17.65 -2.72
C ASN A 27 -2.54 16.65 -2.47
N LYS A 28 -1.56 17.00 -1.63
CA LYS A 28 -0.52 16.05 -1.24
C LYS A 28 -1.08 14.85 -0.47
N SER A 29 -2.06 15.04 0.41
CA SER A 29 -2.61 13.94 1.20
C SER A 29 -3.35 12.89 0.37
N GLU A 30 -3.91 13.28 -0.78
CA GLU A 30 -4.51 12.34 -1.74
C GLU A 30 -3.42 11.53 -2.45
N ASP A 31 -2.33 12.17 -2.92
CA ASP A 31 -1.15 11.47 -3.49
C ASP A 31 -0.43 10.54 -2.48
N TYR A 32 -0.38 10.92 -1.19
CA TYR A 32 0.20 10.06 -0.15
C TYR A 32 -0.67 8.85 0.20
N LEU A 33 -1.99 8.91 -0.07
CA LEU A 33 -2.89 7.76 0.03
C LEU A 33 -2.81 6.85 -1.21
N GLU A 34 -2.34 7.38 -2.34
CA GLU A 34 -2.08 6.61 -3.57
C GLU A 34 -0.83 5.75 -3.44
N ASN A 35 0.17 6.20 -2.69
CA ASN A 35 1.30 5.37 -2.32
C ASN A 35 0.99 4.57 -1.06
N TYR A 36 0.57 3.32 -1.23
CA TYR A 36 0.51 2.31 -0.17
C TYR A 36 1.91 2.07 0.43
N TYR A 37 2.43 3.00 1.24
CA TYR A 37 3.72 2.90 1.93
C TYR A 37 4.91 2.53 1.02
N GLY A 38 4.94 2.96 -0.24
CA GLY A 38 5.98 2.59 -1.22
C GLY A 38 5.95 1.12 -1.65
N LEU A 39 4.99 0.31 -1.17
CA LEU A 39 4.71 -1.02 -1.69
C LEU A 39 4.06 -0.95 -3.06
N SER A 40 3.36 0.14 -3.39
CA SER A 40 2.94 0.45 -4.75
C SER A 40 4.13 0.27 -5.68
N ASP A 41 5.19 1.05 -5.57
CA ASP A 41 6.36 0.96 -6.47
C ASP A 41 7.03 -0.45 -6.51
N ILE A 42 7.02 -1.18 -5.38
CA ILE A 42 7.61 -2.54 -5.29
C ILE A 42 6.70 -3.60 -5.95
N ILE A 43 5.38 -3.49 -5.80
CA ILE A 43 4.38 -4.36 -6.44
C ILE A 43 4.24 -4.02 -7.93
N ILE A 44 4.45 -2.73 -8.27
CA ILE A 44 4.17 -2.08 -9.56
C ILE A 44 5.33 -2.16 -10.57
N ASN A 45 6.42 -2.87 -10.25
CA ASN A 45 7.42 -3.23 -11.26
C ASN A 45 7.01 -4.42 -12.14
N THR A 46 5.72 -4.77 -12.13
CA THR A 46 5.11 -5.72 -13.06
C THR A 46 4.71 -4.96 -14.33
N ASP A 47 5.11 -5.45 -15.52
CA ASP A 47 5.08 -4.78 -16.84
C ASP A 47 3.69 -4.30 -17.36
N CYS A 48 2.63 -4.30 -16.56
CA CYS A 48 1.28 -3.97 -17.00
C CYS A 48 0.73 -2.72 -16.28
N GLU A 49 0.51 -1.64 -17.05
CA GLU A 49 -0.13 -0.40 -16.56
C GLU A 49 -1.57 -0.63 -16.05
N ASP A 50 -2.28 -1.63 -16.57
CA ASP A 50 -3.65 -2.01 -16.15
C ASP A 50 -3.69 -2.73 -14.79
N GLU A 51 -2.56 -3.26 -14.31
CA GLU A 51 -2.47 -3.98 -13.03
C GLU A 51 -2.33 -3.03 -11.83
N LYS A 52 -2.01 -1.76 -12.08
CA LYS A 52 -1.76 -0.72 -11.07
C LYS A 52 -3.03 -0.09 -10.49
N SER A 53 -4.21 -0.60 -10.86
CA SER A 53 -5.47 -0.16 -10.27
C SER A 53 -5.47 -0.40 -8.76
N ARG A 54 -5.98 0.58 -7.99
CA ARG A 54 -6.13 0.51 -6.53
C ARG A 54 -6.89 -0.75 -6.09
N GLU A 55 -7.86 -1.18 -6.90
CA GLU A 55 -8.63 -2.40 -6.68
C GLU A 55 -7.72 -3.64 -6.68
N ASN A 56 -6.85 -3.73 -7.69
CA ASN A 56 -5.91 -4.84 -7.88
C ASN A 56 -4.85 -4.90 -6.78
N ILE A 57 -4.27 -3.76 -6.41
CA ILE A 57 -3.29 -3.68 -5.29
C ILE A 57 -3.93 -4.16 -4.00
N LYS A 58 -5.17 -3.73 -3.72
CA LYS A 58 -5.91 -4.16 -2.52
C LYS A 58 -6.20 -5.67 -2.54
N ILE A 59 -6.54 -6.22 -3.70
CA ILE A 59 -6.75 -7.66 -3.89
C ILE A 59 -5.45 -8.43 -3.60
N ILE A 60 -4.32 -7.98 -4.16
CA ILE A 60 -3.00 -8.59 -3.95
C ILE A 60 -2.62 -8.58 -2.46
N LEU A 61 -2.65 -7.41 -1.83
CA LEU A 61 -2.29 -7.25 -0.42
C LEU A 61 -3.19 -8.09 0.48
N ARG A 62 -4.49 -8.13 0.20
CA ARG A 62 -5.44 -8.96 0.95
C ARG A 62 -5.15 -10.44 0.79
N ALA A 63 -4.91 -10.91 -0.43
CA ALA A 63 -4.61 -12.31 -0.70
C ALA A 63 -3.32 -12.77 0.01
N ILE A 64 -2.26 -11.94 -0.05
CA ILE A 64 -0.98 -12.24 0.59
C ILE A 64 -1.11 -12.24 2.12
N GLY A 65 -1.71 -11.19 2.69
CA GLY A 65 -1.89 -11.09 4.14
C GLY A 65 -2.72 -12.23 4.71
N SER A 66 -3.82 -12.60 4.06
CA SER A 66 -4.65 -13.75 4.48
C SER A 66 -3.90 -15.07 4.35
N SER A 67 -3.12 -15.26 3.28
CA SER A 67 -2.35 -16.50 3.06
C SER A 67 -1.26 -16.67 4.11
N VAL A 68 -0.47 -15.62 4.36
CA VAL A 68 0.62 -15.64 5.34
C VAL A 68 0.07 -15.84 6.75
N TYR A 69 -0.98 -15.10 7.13
CA TYR A 69 -1.61 -15.24 8.44
C TYR A 69 -2.07 -16.67 8.70
N GLU A 70 -2.75 -17.28 7.73
CA GLU A 70 -3.26 -18.65 7.90
C GLU A 70 -2.13 -19.68 7.94
N VAL A 71 -1.10 -19.51 7.10
CA VAL A 71 0.04 -20.43 7.09
C VAL A 71 0.83 -20.35 8.39
N GLU A 72 1.11 -19.16 8.90
CA GLU A 72 1.79 -19.00 10.18
C GLU A 72 0.94 -19.59 11.32
N LYS A 73 -0.36 -19.30 11.35
CA LYS A 73 -1.25 -19.84 12.40
C LYS A 73 -1.32 -21.37 12.39
N ASN A 74 -1.39 -21.99 11.22
CA ASN A 74 -1.67 -23.44 11.10
C ASN A 74 -0.41 -24.31 10.98
N PHE A 75 0.73 -23.74 10.54
CA PHE A 75 1.95 -24.50 10.24
C PHE A 75 3.16 -24.02 11.04
N ASN A 76 2.97 -23.48 12.25
CA ASN A 76 4.03 -22.91 13.09
C ASN A 76 5.32 -23.74 13.19
N ASN A 77 5.23 -25.08 13.18
CA ASN A 77 6.35 -26.00 13.35
C ASN A 77 7.07 -26.42 12.06
N GLU A 78 6.63 -25.94 10.90
CA GLU A 78 7.25 -26.28 9.62
C GLU A 78 8.41 -25.35 9.25
N SER A 79 9.29 -25.83 8.35
CA SER A 79 10.38 -25.01 7.83
C SER A 79 9.86 -23.81 7.02
N LYS A 80 10.66 -22.75 6.99
CA LYS A 80 10.30 -21.50 6.29
C LYS A 80 10.04 -21.73 4.79
N GLU A 81 10.80 -22.62 4.15
CA GLU A 81 10.62 -22.95 2.73
C GLU A 81 9.24 -23.59 2.47
N ILE A 82 8.82 -24.52 3.32
CA ILE A 82 7.52 -25.19 3.17
C ILE A 82 6.38 -24.20 3.43
N LYS A 83 6.52 -23.31 4.41
CA LYS A 83 5.56 -22.23 4.68
C LYS A 83 5.43 -21.29 3.49
N GLU A 84 6.55 -20.89 2.88
CA GLU A 84 6.55 -20.01 1.71
C GLU A 84 5.81 -20.65 0.53
N ASP A 85 6.09 -21.92 0.22
CA ASP A 85 5.42 -22.62 -0.89
C ASP A 85 3.90 -22.79 -0.63
N LYS A 86 3.50 -23.05 0.62
CA LYS A 86 2.09 -23.11 0.99
C LYS A 86 1.41 -21.75 0.88
N ALA A 87 2.06 -20.69 1.34
CA ALA A 87 1.56 -19.33 1.25
C ALA A 87 1.43 -18.89 -0.21
N LEU A 88 2.37 -19.31 -1.07
CA LEU A 88 2.33 -19.02 -2.50
C LEU A 88 1.13 -19.70 -3.18
N LYS A 89 0.95 -21.01 -2.99
CA LYS A 89 -0.19 -21.75 -3.56
C LYS A 89 -1.53 -21.15 -3.13
N LYS A 90 -1.63 -20.80 -1.85
CA LYS A 90 -2.83 -20.20 -1.29
C LYS A 90 -3.08 -18.79 -1.82
N THR A 91 -2.04 -17.98 -1.98
CA THR A 91 -2.14 -16.65 -2.58
C THR A 91 -2.63 -16.74 -4.01
N GLN A 92 -2.08 -17.65 -4.82
CA GLN A 92 -2.53 -17.87 -6.20
C GLN A 92 -4.00 -18.32 -6.28
N GLN A 93 -4.46 -19.13 -5.32
CA GLN A 93 -5.87 -19.50 -5.22
C GLN A 93 -6.74 -18.28 -4.90
N LEU A 94 -6.39 -17.51 -3.87
CA LEU A 94 -7.15 -16.33 -3.45
C LEU A 94 -7.19 -15.24 -4.52
N LEU A 95 -6.11 -15.05 -5.28
CA LEU A 95 -6.09 -14.10 -6.41
C LEU A 95 -7.13 -14.48 -7.48
N LYS A 96 -7.30 -15.77 -7.77
CA LYS A 96 -8.36 -16.25 -8.67
C LYS A 96 -9.75 -16.05 -8.09
N GLU A 97 -9.94 -16.34 -6.80
CA GLU A 97 -11.21 -16.14 -6.11
C GLU A 97 -11.63 -14.66 -6.05
N TYR A 98 -10.66 -13.77 -5.87
CA TYR A 98 -10.86 -12.31 -5.86
C TYR A 98 -10.93 -11.69 -7.26
N LYS A 99 -10.95 -12.50 -8.32
CA LYS A 99 -11.06 -12.06 -9.72
C LYS A 99 -9.97 -11.06 -10.13
N PHE A 100 -8.74 -11.27 -9.64
CA PHE A 100 -7.59 -10.49 -10.09
C PHE A 100 -7.41 -10.66 -11.61
N GLN A 101 -7.31 -9.54 -12.33
CA GLN A 101 -7.25 -9.52 -13.81
C GLN A 101 -5.83 -9.42 -14.37
N GLY A 102 -4.81 -9.33 -13.50
CA GLY A 102 -3.42 -9.22 -13.90
C GLY A 102 -2.66 -10.55 -13.97
N LYS A 103 -1.41 -10.46 -14.42
CA LYS A 103 -0.44 -11.55 -14.49
C LYS A 103 0.78 -11.19 -13.65
N MET A 104 0.75 -11.63 -12.40
CA MET A 104 1.81 -11.36 -11.43
C MET A 104 2.90 -12.45 -11.50
N ASN A 105 4.16 -12.04 -11.52
CA ASN A 105 5.27 -13.00 -11.49
C ASN A 105 5.33 -13.75 -10.14
N GLU A 106 5.64 -15.04 -10.18
CA GLU A 106 5.79 -15.88 -8.99
C GLU A 106 6.90 -15.36 -8.06
N ASP A 107 8.02 -14.90 -8.62
CA ASP A 107 9.13 -14.35 -7.84
C ASP A 107 8.71 -13.09 -7.06
N THR A 108 7.91 -12.22 -7.69
CA THR A 108 7.34 -11.04 -7.05
C THR A 108 6.39 -11.44 -5.91
N LEU A 109 5.55 -12.45 -6.14
CA LEU A 109 4.67 -13.00 -5.11
C LEU A 109 5.45 -13.55 -3.92
N ARG A 110 6.50 -14.35 -4.17
CA ARG A 110 7.39 -14.88 -3.12
C ARG A 110 8.05 -13.75 -2.32
N TYR A 111 8.53 -12.72 -3.01
CA TYR A 111 9.15 -11.57 -2.36
C TYR A 111 8.18 -10.84 -1.41
N LEU A 112 6.95 -10.60 -1.86
CA LEU A 112 5.93 -9.96 -1.03
C LEU A 112 5.47 -10.84 0.14
N ILE A 113 5.38 -12.16 -0.07
CA ILE A 113 5.11 -13.12 1.01
C ILE A 113 6.19 -13.03 2.09
N ARG A 114 7.47 -13.03 1.71
CA ARG A 114 8.59 -12.90 2.65
C ARG A 114 8.55 -11.60 3.44
N ILE A 115 8.25 -10.48 2.77
CA ILE A 115 8.05 -9.19 3.43
C ILE A 115 6.92 -9.28 4.45
N ASN A 116 5.76 -9.84 4.06
CA ASN A 116 4.61 -9.95 4.95
C ASN A 116 4.92 -10.84 6.17
N CYS A 117 5.59 -11.97 5.98
CA CYS A 117 6.06 -12.83 7.06
C CYS A 117 7.01 -12.08 8.01
N ALA A 118 7.95 -11.29 7.48
CA ALA A 118 8.88 -10.51 8.28
C ALA A 118 8.18 -9.44 9.12
N LEU A 119 7.27 -8.67 8.50
CA LEU A 119 6.46 -7.66 9.17
C LEU A 119 5.56 -8.27 10.26
N MET A 120 4.96 -9.42 9.97
CA MET A 120 4.14 -10.14 10.94
C MET A 120 4.98 -10.63 12.13
N GLY A 121 6.21 -11.12 11.88
CA GLY A 121 7.14 -11.49 12.95
C GLY A 121 7.58 -10.31 13.84
N GLU A 122 7.60 -9.08 13.33
CA GLU A 122 7.86 -7.87 14.12
C GLU A 122 6.63 -7.37 14.88
N LEU A 123 5.43 -7.46 14.28
CA LEU A 123 4.17 -6.99 14.87
C LEU A 123 3.64 -7.87 16.00
N TYR A 124 4.03 -9.16 16.02
CA TYR A 124 3.58 -10.15 17.02
C TYR A 124 4.69 -10.57 18.00
N LYS A 125 5.80 -9.81 18.07
CA LYS A 125 6.80 -9.89 19.14
C LYS A 125 6.40 -9.01 20.32
#